data_AF-A0A2G9EJ87-F1
#
_entry.id   AF-A0A2G9EJ87-F1
#
_cell.length_a   1.000
_cell.length_b   1.000
_cell.length_c   1.000
_cell.angle_alpha   90.00
_cell.angle_beta   90.00
_cell.angle_gamma   90.00
#
_symmetry.space_group_name_H-M   'P 1'
#
loop_
_entity.id
_entity.type
_entity.pdbx_description
1 polymer ?
#
loop_
_entity_poly.entity_id
_entity_poly.type
_entity_poly.pdbx_seq_one_letter_code
_entity_poly.pdbx_strand_id
1 'polypeptide(L)' 'MKDIDVIYKGEVLKLTRFWGNDKLCLWIKDPKQIKMPKMEFVGGYPNEYCIFLENLSAEELKEIKTIDGKVLNFEEL' A
#
# COMPACT_ATOMS: atom_id res chain seq x y z
N MET A 1 1.59 14.13 0.52
CA MET A 1 2.13 13.19 1.52
C MET A 1 3.53 12.77 1.10
N LYS A 2 4.49 12.60 2.01
CA LYS A 2 5.75 11.92 1.66
C LYS A 2 5.46 10.43 1.54
N ASP A 3 5.98 9.77 0.51
CA ASP A 3 5.93 8.32 0.39
C ASP A 3 6.59 7.67 1.61
N ILE A 4 5.93 6.67 2.19
CA ILE A 4 6.42 5.96 3.39
C ILE A 4 6.57 4.48 3.06
N ASP A 5 7.72 3.90 3.38
CA ASP A 5 7.89 2.46 3.32
C ASP A 5 7.20 1.79 4.53
N VAL A 6 6.37 0.79 4.24
CA VAL A 6 5.59 0.05 5.23
C VAL A 6 5.72 -1.45 5.00
N ILE A 7 5.49 -2.21 6.06
CA ILE A 7 5.41 -3.67 6.05
C ILE A 7 3.92 -4.04 6.07
N TYR A 8 3.52 -4.89 5.13
CA TYR A 8 2.19 -5.50 5.08
C TYR A 8 2.31 -6.94 4.63
N LYS A 9 1.75 -7.89 5.40
CA LYS A 9 1.85 -9.34 5.15
C LYS A 9 3.28 -9.84 4.88
N GLY A 10 4.26 -9.24 5.57
CA GLY A 10 5.69 -9.59 5.46
C GLY A 10 6.42 -8.93 4.28
N GLU A 11 5.73 -8.19 3.43
CA GLU A 11 6.29 -7.51 2.26
C GLU A 11 6.50 -6.02 2.53
N VAL A 12 7.56 -5.45 1.96
CA VAL A 12 7.79 -3.99 2.00
C VAL A 12 7.10 -3.35 0.81
N LEU A 13 6.12 -2.49 1.09
CA LEU A 13 5.35 -1.73 0.13
C LEU A 13 5.52 -0.23 0.39
N LYS A 14 5.15 0.60 -0.59
CA LYS A 14 5.14 2.05 -0.45
C LYS A 14 3.73 2.53 -0.17
N LEU A 15 3.48 3.11 1.00
CA LEU A 15 2.26 3.87 1.27
C LEU A 15 2.34 5.24 0.60
N THR A 16 1.44 5.49 -0.34
CA THR A 16 1.37 6.74 -1.12
C THR A 16 -0.08 7.08 -1.48
N ARG A 17 -0.29 8.22 -2.14
CA ARG A 17 -1.58 8.60 -2.72
C ARG A 17 -1.55 8.33 -4.22
N PHE A 18 -2.58 7.65 -4.72
CA PHE A 18 -2.70 7.37 -6.14
C PHE A 18 -2.97 8.66 -6.91
N TRP A 19 -2.18 8.91 -7.96
CA TRP A 19 -2.20 10.16 -8.71
C TRP A 19 -3.54 10.45 -9.40
N GLY A 20 -4.33 9.43 -9.75
CA GLY A 20 -5.57 9.60 -10.49
C GLY A 20 -6.77 10.05 -9.66
N ASN A 21 -6.78 9.80 -8.34
CA ASN A 21 -7.94 10.09 -7.48
C ASN A 21 -7.59 10.43 -6.02
N ASP A 22 -6.31 10.60 -5.70
CA ASP A 22 -5.78 10.93 -4.37
C ASP A 22 -6.06 9.91 -3.25
N LYS A 23 -6.57 8.71 -3.59
CA LYS A 23 -6.81 7.65 -2.61
C LYS A 23 -5.50 7.05 -2.11
N LEU A 24 -5.45 6.74 -0.82
CA LEU A 24 -4.31 6.04 -0.24
C LEU A 24 -4.21 4.61 -0.76
N CYS A 25 -3.00 4.20 -1.13
CA CYS A 25 -2.71 2.85 -1.57
C CYS A 25 -1.32 2.36 -1.14
N LEU A 26 -1.18 1.04 -1.12
CA LEU A 26 0.10 0.34 -0.96
C LEU A 26 0.63 0.00 -2.35
N TRP A 27 1.62 0.73 -2.81
CA TRP A 27 2.26 0.59 -4.11
C TRP A 27 3.39 -0.45 -4.08
N ILE A 28 3.52 -1.24 -5.15
CA ILE A 28 4.54 -2.29 -5.25
C ILE A 28 5.97 -1.75 -5.31
N LYS A 29 6.91 -2.52 -4.78
CA LYS A 29 8.36 -2.29 -4.89
C LYS A 29 9.10 -3.43 -5.59
N ASP A 30 8.52 -4.63 -5.59
CA ASP A 30 9.03 -5.82 -6.27
C ASP A 30 7.95 -6.42 -7.20
N PRO A 31 8.28 -6.77 -8.47
CA PRO A 31 7.33 -7.39 -9.39
C PRO A 31 6.62 -8.65 -8.88
N LYS A 32 7.19 -9.39 -7.92
CA LYS A 32 6.54 -10.57 -7.32
C LYS A 32 5.30 -10.21 -6.51
N GLN A 33 5.21 -8.97 -6.02
CA GLN A 33 4.11 -8.48 -5.19
C GLN A 33 2.80 -8.36 -5.97
N ILE A 34 2.83 -8.36 -7.31
CA ILE A 34 1.61 -8.34 -8.15
C ILE A 34 0.66 -9.52 -7.85
N LYS A 35 1.20 -10.60 -7.25
CA LYS A 35 0.44 -11.79 -6.88
C LYS A 35 -0.22 -11.69 -5.50
N MET A 36 0.02 -10.62 -4.75
CA MET A 36 -0.64 -10.41 -3.46
C MET A 36 -2.15 -10.21 -3.65
N PRO A 37 -2.98 -10.71 -2.72
CA PRO A 37 -4.43 -10.46 -2.77
C PRO A 37 -4.75 -8.96 -2.79
N LYS A 38 -5.81 -8.58 -3.51
CA LYS A 38 -6.32 -7.20 -3.64
C LYS A 38 -5.39 -6.23 -4.36
N MET A 39 -4.35 -6.75 -5.01
CA MET A 39 -3.52 -5.94 -5.88
C MET A 39 -4.29 -5.58 -7.16
N GLU A 40 -4.30 -4.31 -7.50
CA GLU A 40 -5.00 -3.77 -8.66
C GLU A 40 -4.01 -3.16 -9.64
N PHE A 41 -4.21 -3.43 -10.93
CA PHE A 41 -3.47 -2.77 -12.01
C PHE A 41 -4.07 -1.39 -12.24
N VAL A 42 -3.27 -0.34 -12.13
CA VAL A 42 -3.76 1.06 -12.08
C VAL A 42 -3.13 1.97 -13.14
N GLY A 43 -2.42 1.41 -14.13
CA GLY A 43 -1.66 2.21 -15.08
C GLY A 43 -1.46 1.57 -16.46
N GLY A 44 -0.48 2.07 -17.20
CA GLY A 44 -0.09 1.59 -18.53
C GLY A 44 1.20 0.78 -18.56
N TYR A 45 1.97 0.77 -17.45
CA TYR A 45 3.23 0.04 -17.35
C TYR A 45 3.13 -1.20 -16.45
N PRO A 46 3.89 -2.28 -16.72
CA PRO A 46 3.77 -3.56 -16.01
C PRO A 46 4.03 -3.52 -14.49
N ASN A 47 4.55 -2.43 -13.94
CA ASN A 47 4.83 -2.24 -12.52
C ASN A 47 3.88 -1.26 -11.83
N GLU A 48 2.79 -0.86 -12.48
CA GLU A 48 1.80 0.06 -11.92
C GLU A 48 0.68 -0.70 -11.25
N TYR A 49 0.99 -1.18 -10.04
CA TYR A 49 0.06 -1.92 -9.20
C TYR A 49 0.02 -1.34 -7.78
N CYS A 50 -1.17 -1.33 -7.20
CA CYS A 50 -1.33 -1.00 -5.79
C CYS A 50 -2.53 -1.71 -5.14
N ILE A 51 -2.51 -1.79 -3.82
CA ILE A 51 -3.67 -2.18 -3.00
C ILE A 51 -4.28 -0.91 -2.42
N PHE A 52 -5.51 -0.57 -2.79
CA PHE A 52 -6.20 0.56 -2.17
C PHE A 52 -6.59 0.26 -0.72
N LEU A 53 -6.37 1.21 0.19
CA LEU A 53 -6.66 1.01 1.61
C LEU A 53 -8.16 0.81 1.87
N GLU A 54 -9.04 1.40 1.05
CA GLU A 54 -10.50 1.21 1.15
C GLU A 54 -10.94 -0.24 0.91
N ASN A 55 -10.11 -1.04 0.24
CA ASN A 55 -10.37 -2.45 -0.04
C ASN A 55 -9.84 -3.38 1.06
N LEU A 56 -9.16 -2.85 2.08
CA LEU A 56 -8.66 -3.59 3.22
C LEU A 56 -9.68 -3.61 4.37
N SER A 57 -9.76 -4.73 5.09
CA SER A 57 -10.55 -4.78 6.31
C SER A 57 -9.88 -3.99 7.44
N ALA A 58 -10.62 -3.71 8.52
CA ALA A 58 -10.06 -3.05 9.70
C ALA A 58 -8.90 -3.85 10.34
N GLU A 59 -8.93 -5.18 10.24
CA GLU A 59 -7.86 -6.08 10.69
C GLU A 59 -6.63 -5.95 9.80
N GLU A 60 -6.80 -5.97 8.48
CA GLU A 60 -5.69 -5.81 7.54
C GLU A 60 -5.02 -4.44 7.66
N LEU A 61 -5.80 -3.38 7.90
CA LEU A 61 -5.26 -2.03 8.14
C LEU A 61 -4.36 -1.99 9.39
N LYS A 62 -4.69 -2.74 10.44
CA LYS A 62 -3.87 -2.85 11.68
C LYS A 62 -2.57 -3.63 11.47
N GLU A 63 -2.49 -4.45 10.44
CA GLU A 63 -1.26 -5.17 10.09
C GLU A 63 -0.23 -4.27 9.41
N ILE A 64 -0.65 -3.15 8.82
CA ILE A 64 0.24 -2.20 8.17
C ILE A 64 1.07 -1.49 9.25
N LYS A 65 2.38 -1.64 9.14
CA LYS A 65 3.35 -1.05 10.08
C LYS A 65 4.43 -0.31 9.32
N THR A 66 5.00 0.72 9.91
CA THR A 66 6.26 1.29 9.42
C THR A 66 7.40 0.27 9.50
N ILE A 67 8.53 0.54 8.82
CA ILE A 67 9.72 -0.33 8.88
C ILE A 67 10.24 -0.52 10.32
N ASP A 68 10.07 0.47 11.20
CA ASP A 68 10.39 0.40 12.63
C ASP A 68 9.30 -0.26 13.49
N GLY A 69 8.25 -0.80 12.86
CA GLY A 69 7.22 -1.61 13.52
C GLY A 69 6.09 -0.82 14.19
N LYS A 70 6.03 0.50 13.99
CA LYS A 70 4.94 1.33 14.52
C LYS A 70 3.68 1.15 13.68
N VAL A 71 2.54 1.04 14.34
CA VAL A 71 1.23 1.05 13.69
C VAL A 71 0.97 2.47 13.19
N LEU A 72 0.48 2.60 11.96
CA LEU A 72 0.15 3.89 11.37
C LEU A 72 -1.23 4.37 11.84
N ASN A 73 -1.33 5.66 12.18
CA ASN A 73 -2.60 6.34 12.32
C ASN A 73 -2.97 7.01 10.99
N PHE A 74 -3.98 6.49 10.30
CA PHE A 74 -4.40 7.00 8.99
C PHE A 74 -5.18 8.31 9.05
N GLU A 75 -5.67 8.73 10.22
CA GLU A 75 -6.32 10.03 10.40
C GLU A 75 -5.31 11.19 10.34
N GLU A 76 -4.02 10.89 10.53
CA GLU A 76 -2.93 11.87 10.55
C GLU A 76 -2.15 11.95 9.21
N LEU A 77 -2.59 11.22 8.17
CA LEU A 77 -1.90 11.03 6.87
C LEU A 77 -2.50 11.80 5.68
#